data_AF-A0A349ANA5-F1
#
_entry.id   AF-A0A349ANA5-F1
#
_cell.length_a   1.000
_cell.length_b   1.000
_cell.length_c   1.000
_cell.angle_alpha   90.00
_cell.angle_beta   90.00
_cell.angle_gamma   90.00
#
_symmetry.space_group_name_H-M   'P 1'
#
loop_
_entity.id
_entity.type
_entity.pdbx_description
1 polymer ?
#
loop_
_entity_poly.entity_id
_entity_poly.type
_entity_poly.pdbx_seq_one_letter_code
_entity_poly.pdbx_strand_id
1 'polypeptide(L)'
;MVFLFGNKDYYDLLGYINMKCPGCKKQRIFAVKQERKKLTVYSIPTFQFSSRQILVCEYCREVLQVDDELKPKIAENMISQKKLDSLIKRGEVDHLIGIGPKRKSRRVSKITCPSCGSKIDKTVKYCPECGNKNEY
;
A
#
# COMPACT_ATOMS: atom_id res chain seq x y z
N MET A 1 -7.30 7.75 19.81
CA MET A 1 -7.26 7.71 21.29
C MET A 1 -6.94 6.28 21.69
N VAL A 2 -5.79 6.07 22.33
CA VAL A 2 -5.38 4.74 22.79
C VAL A 2 -5.67 4.65 24.28
N PHE A 3 -6.40 3.62 24.70
CA PHE A 3 -6.65 3.31 26.10
C PHE A 3 -5.82 2.11 26.51
N LEU A 4 -4.97 2.28 27.53
CA LEU A 4 -4.24 1.18 28.15
C LEU A 4 -4.83 0.92 29.53
N PHE A 5 -5.20 -0.34 29.77
CA PHE A 5 -5.71 -0.82 31.05
C PHE A 5 -4.64 -1.65 31.76
N GLY A 6 -4.22 -1.20 32.94
CA GLY A 6 -3.36 -1.96 33.83
C GLY A 6 -4.11 -2.33 35.11
N ASN A 7 -4.09 -3.61 35.47
CA ASN A 7 -4.54 -4.08 36.78
C ASN A 7 -3.31 -4.59 37.55
N LYS A 8 -3.01 -3.97 38.68
CA LYS A 8 -1.89 -4.37 39.52
C LYS A 8 -2.33 -4.41 40.98
N ASP A 9 -2.05 -5.55 41.61
CA ASP A 9 -2.27 -5.76 43.03
C ASP A 9 -1.08 -5.18 43.82
N TYR A 10 -1.39 -4.38 44.85
CA TYR A 10 -0.43 -3.78 45.75
C TYR A 10 -0.69 -4.29 47.17
N TYR A 11 0.36 -4.66 47.89
CA TYR A 11 0.25 -5.09 49.29
C TYR A 11 0.92 -4.06 50.20
N ASP A 12 0.12 -3.31 50.96
CA ASP A 12 0.62 -2.40 51.98
C ASP A 12 0.81 -3.16 53.30
N LEU A 13 2.03 -3.18 53.84
CA LEU A 13 2.30 -3.80 55.14
C LEU A 13 1.73 -2.90 56.25
N LEU A 14 0.71 -3.36 56.96
CA LEU A 14 0.10 -2.63 58.08
C LEU A 14 0.85 -2.86 59.39
N GLY A 15 1.48 -4.03 59.56
CA GLY A 15 2.23 -4.35 60.77
C GLY A 15 2.35 -5.85 61.00
N TYR A 16 2.60 -6.23 62.25
CA TYR A 16 2.80 -7.62 62.64
C TYR A 16 1.96 -7.98 63.86
N ILE A 17 1.43 -9.20 63.90
CA ILE A 17 0.61 -9.71 65.01
C ILE A 17 1.09 -11.09 65.45
N ASN A 18 1.07 -11.37 66.75
CA ASN A 18 1.40 -12.67 67.30
C ASN A 18 0.14 -13.51 67.51
N MET A 19 0.02 -14.65 66.83
CA MET A 19 -1.13 -15.55 66.98
C MET A 19 -0.76 -17.02 66.73
N LYS A 20 -1.66 -17.93 67.13
CA LYS A 20 -1.57 -19.36 66.79
C LYS A 20 -2.03 -19.57 65.35
N CYS A 21 -1.15 -20.13 64.51
CA CYS A 21 -1.48 -20.40 63.11
C CYS A 21 -2.65 -21.41 62.99
N PRO A 22 -3.70 -21.14 62.20
CA PRO A 22 -4.80 -22.10 62.01
C PRO A 22 -4.36 -23.36 61.26
N GLY A 23 -3.36 -23.27 60.38
CA GLY A 23 -2.82 -24.41 59.63
C GLY A 23 -1.92 -25.33 60.47
N CYS A 24 -0.87 -24.77 61.09
CA CYS A 24 0.15 -25.59 61.78
C CYS A 24 0.04 -25.60 63.31
N LYS A 25 -0.93 -24.89 63.90
CA LYS A 25 -1.20 -24.80 65.34
C LYS A 25 -0.03 -24.30 66.21
N LYS A 26 1.03 -23.76 65.62
CA LYS A 26 2.16 -23.13 66.35
C LYS A 26 1.96 -21.63 66.51
N GLN A 27 2.43 -21.07 67.63
CA GLN A 27 2.39 -19.62 67.88
C GLN A 27 3.51 -18.91 67.11
N ARG A 28 3.16 -17.93 66.27
CA ARG A 28 4.08 -17.25 65.33
C ARG A 28 3.67 -15.78 65.13
N ILE A 29 4.62 -14.98 64.67
CA ILE A 29 4.40 -13.59 64.23
C ILE A 29 3.97 -13.60 62.76
N PHE A 30 2.86 -12.94 62.44
CA PHE A 30 2.29 -12.81 61.11
C PHE A 30 2.39 -11.36 60.64
N ALA A 31 2.79 -11.17 59.38
CA ALA A 31 2.70 -9.88 58.71
C ALA A 31 1.25 -9.64 58.26
N VAL A 32 0.65 -8.55 58.75
CA VAL A 32 -0.67 -8.09 58.29
C VAL A 32 -0.46 -7.22 57.07
N LYS A 33 -0.87 -7.70 55.90
CA LYS A 33 -0.78 -6.98 54.63
C LYS A 33 -2.20 -6.65 54.16
N GLN A 34 -2.42 -5.42 53.71
CA GLN A 34 -3.66 -5.01 53.06
C GLN A 34 -3.46 -5.05 51.54
N GLU A 35 -4.28 -5.84 50.85
CA GLU A 35 -4.31 -5.86 49.39
C GLU A 35 -5.12 -4.66 48.87
N ARG A 36 -4.56 -3.93 47.90
CA ARG A 36 -5.20 -2.86 47.17
C ARG A 36 -5.10 -3.15 45.67
N LYS A 37 -6.26 -3.15 45.01
CA LYS A 37 -6.34 -3.29 43.55
C LYS A 37 -6.51 -1.91 42.94
N LYS A 38 -5.61 -1.53 42.01
CA LYS A 38 -5.71 -0.26 41.29
C LYS A 38 -5.95 -0.56 39.81
N LEU A 39 -7.01 0.03 39.27
CA LEU A 39 -7.24 0.12 37.83
C LEU A 39 -6.62 1.42 37.33
N THR A 40 -5.62 1.32 36.46
CA THR A 40 -5.03 2.51 35.82
C THR A 40 -5.49 2.57 34.36
N VAL A 41 -6.09 3.70 33.99
CA VAL A 41 -6.55 3.98 32.63
C VAL A 41 -5.71 5.12 32.09
N TYR A 42 -4.84 4.82 31.12
CA TYR A 42 -4.13 5.87 30.38
C TYR A 42 -4.96 6.32 29.20
N SER A 43 -5.18 7.62 29.06
CA SER A 43 -5.87 8.25 27.93
C SER A 43 -4.86 9.07 27.12
N ILE A 44 -4.23 8.45 26.12
CA ILE A 44 -3.23 9.13 25.28
C ILE A 44 -3.93 9.68 24.02
N PRO A 45 -4.04 11.01 23.86
CA PRO A 45 -4.60 11.60 22.65
C PRO A 45 -3.61 11.45 21.48
N THR A 46 -4.12 11.04 20.33
CA THR A 46 -3.33 10.85 19.10
C THR A 46 -3.80 11.86 18.07
N PHE A 47 -2.94 12.81 17.70
CA PHE A 47 -3.23 13.83 16.69
C PHE A 47 -2.46 13.50 15.40
N GLN A 48 -3.17 13.42 14.28
CA GLN A 48 -2.55 13.23 12.97
C GLN A 48 -2.13 14.60 12.42
N PHE A 49 -0.83 14.91 12.46
CA PHE A 49 -0.30 16.22 12.08
C PHE A 49 0.19 16.30 10.63
N SER A 50 0.45 15.15 9.99
CA SER A 50 0.86 15.10 8.58
C SER A 50 0.38 13.80 7.94
N SER A 51 0.09 13.86 6.64
CA SER A 51 -0.17 12.70 5.80
C SER A 51 0.64 12.83 4.52
N ARG A 52 1.35 11.76 4.14
CA ARG A 52 2.09 11.66 2.88
C ARG A 52 1.54 10.48 2.10
N GLN A 53 1.42 10.62 0.79
CA GLN A 53 1.06 9.51 -0.10
C GLN A 53 2.33 8.85 -0.61
N ILE A 54 2.36 7.52 -0.56
CA ILE A 54 3.45 6.70 -1.07
C ILE A 54 2.92 5.72 -2.11
N LEU A 55 3.74 5.45 -3.11
CA LEU A 55 3.54 4.36 -4.06
C LEU A 55 4.52 3.24 -3.68
N VAL A 56 4.04 2.00 -3.68
CA VAL A 56 4.86 0.82 -3.42
C VAL A 56 4.82 -0.06 -4.64
N CYS A 57 5.98 -0.43 -5.18
CA CYS A 57 6.07 -1.36 -6.28
C CYS A 57 5.93 -2.81 -5.77
N GLU A 58 4.94 -3.57 -6.25
CA GLU A 58 4.76 -4.98 -5.87
C GLU A 58 5.88 -5.90 -6.37
N TYR A 59 6.66 -5.48 -7.38
CA TYR A 59 7.74 -6.28 -7.93
C TYR A 59 9.07 -6.11 -7.17
N CYS A 60 9.54 -4.88 -7.00
CA CYS A 60 10.83 -4.59 -6.36
C CYS A 60 10.72 -4.07 -4.91
N ARG A 61 9.51 -3.76 -4.42
CA ARG A 61 9.22 -3.17 -3.09
C ARG A 61 9.82 -1.79 -2.84
N GLU A 62 10.21 -1.09 -3.89
CA GLU A 62 10.63 0.31 -3.79
C GLU A 62 9.46 1.21 -3.39
N VAL A 63 9.72 2.16 -2.48
CA VAL A 63 8.73 3.10 -1.94
C VAL A 63 9.02 4.50 -2.45
N LEU A 64 8.09 5.08 -3.21
CA LEU A 64 8.22 6.40 -3.82
C LEU A 64 7.25 7.38 -3.15
N GLN A 65 7.75 8.56 -2.78
CA GLN A 65 6.88 9.63 -2.27
C GLN A 65 6.23 10.38 -3.42
N VAL A 66 4.94 10.63 -3.29
CA VAL A 66 4.17 11.42 -4.26
C VAL A 66 4.28 12.89 -3.91
N ASP A 67 4.82 13.67 -4.85
CA ASP A 67 4.83 15.14 -4.75
C ASP A 67 3.41 15.72 -4.83
N ASP A 68 3.18 16.87 -4.19
CA ASP A 68 1.87 17.51 -4.10
C ASP A 68 1.26 17.82 -5.47
N GLU A 69 2.09 18.17 -6.47
CA GLU A 69 1.65 18.46 -7.83
C GLU A 69 1.14 17.23 -8.60
N LEU A 70 1.62 16.03 -8.22
CA LEU A 70 1.30 14.78 -8.90
C LEU A 70 0.07 14.09 -8.32
N LYS A 71 -0.38 14.49 -7.12
CA LYS A 71 -1.60 13.97 -6.46
C LYS A 71 -2.85 13.97 -7.35
N PRO A 72 -3.23 15.06 -8.06
CA PRO A 72 -4.42 15.04 -8.90
C PRO A 72 -4.30 14.04 -10.06
N LYS A 73 -3.13 13.99 -10.72
CA LYS A 73 -2.87 13.06 -11.82
C LYS A 73 -2.94 11.60 -11.36
N ILE A 74 -2.47 11.30 -10.16
CA ILE A 74 -2.55 9.96 -9.59
C ILE A 74 -4.00 9.60 -9.24
N ALA A 75 -4.77 10.54 -8.67
CA ALA A 75 -6.17 10.33 -8.35
C ALA A 75 -7.02 10.05 -9.60
N GLU A 76 -6.79 10.77 -10.70
CA GLU A 76 -7.48 10.55 -11.98
C GLU A 76 -7.25 9.14 -12.57
N ASN A 77 -6.03 8.62 -12.40
CA ASN A 77 -5.63 7.31 -12.93
C ASN A 77 -5.86 6.15 -11.95
N MET A 78 -6.28 6.44 -10.72
CA MET A 78 -6.50 5.44 -9.69
C MET A 78 -7.75 4.61 -10.02
N ILE A 79 -7.60 3.28 -10.04
CA ILE A 79 -8.72 2.36 -10.19
C ILE A 79 -9.13 1.81 -8.83
N SER A 80 -10.44 1.65 -8.62
CA SER A 80 -10.95 1.00 -7.42
C SER A 80 -10.72 -0.50 -7.44
N GLN A 81 -10.64 -1.11 -6.27
CA GLN A 81 -10.47 -2.56 -6.11
C GLN A 81 -11.55 -3.35 -6.88
N LYS A 82 -12.81 -2.94 -6.79
CA LYS A 82 -13.93 -3.58 -7.53
C LYS A 82 -13.74 -3.54 -9.04
N LYS A 83 -13.22 -2.42 -9.58
CA LYS A 83 -12.96 -2.28 -11.02
C LYS A 83 -11.80 -3.19 -11.45
N LEU A 84 -10.73 -3.26 -10.65
CA LEU A 84 -9.60 -4.17 -10.90
C LEU A 84 -10.05 -5.63 -10.94
N ASP A 85 -10.84 -6.08 -9.96
CA ASP A 85 -11.36 -7.46 -9.93
C ASP A 85 -12.20 -7.80 -11.16
N SER A 86 -13.02 -6.85 -11.63
CA SER A 86 -13.82 -7.04 -12.83
C SER A 86 -12.97 -7.19 -14.10
N LEU A 87 -11.79 -6.56 -14.15
CA LEU A 87 -10.88 -6.63 -15.28
C LEU A 87 -10.10 -7.95 -15.28
N ILE A 88 -9.67 -8.40 -14.09
CA ILE A 88 -9.03 -9.71 -13.90
C ILE A 88 -9.98 -10.81 -14.37
N LYS A 89 -11.24 -10.78 -13.92
CA LYS A 89 -12.26 -11.77 -14.31
C LYS A 89 -12.53 -11.83 -15.81
N ARG A 90 -12.36 -10.70 -16.52
CA ARG A 90 -12.57 -10.60 -17.96
C ARG A 90 -11.30 -10.86 -18.78
N GLY A 91 -10.15 -11.04 -18.14
CA GLY A 91 -8.87 -11.22 -18.82
C GLY A 91 -8.36 -9.95 -19.53
N GLU A 92 -8.81 -8.76 -19.12
CA GLU A 92 -8.48 -7.49 -19.79
C GLU A 92 -7.31 -6.73 -19.13
N VAL A 93 -6.66 -7.32 -18.13
CA VAL A 93 -5.56 -6.68 -17.38
C VAL A 93 -4.28 -6.57 -18.21
N ASP A 94 -4.07 -7.50 -19.13
CA ASP A 94 -2.91 -7.61 -20.02
C ASP A 94 -2.63 -6.31 -20.80
N HIS A 95 -3.69 -5.58 -21.16
CA HIS A 95 -3.59 -4.29 -21.84
C HIS A 95 -3.13 -3.14 -20.93
N LEU A 96 -3.32 -3.24 -19.62
CA LEU A 96 -2.93 -2.22 -18.63
C LEU A 96 -1.49 -2.39 -18.17
N ILE A 97 -1.00 -3.62 -18.10
CA ILE A 97 0.37 -3.96 -17.67
C ILE A 97 1.37 -4.02 -18.85
N GLY A 98 0.93 -3.74 -20.07
CA GLY A 98 1.78 -3.74 -21.27
C GLY A 98 2.23 -5.13 -21.73
N ILE A 99 1.71 -6.20 -21.14
CA ILE A 99 1.97 -7.60 -21.49
C ILE A 99 0.82 -8.07 -22.38
N GLY A 100 0.82 -7.65 -23.65
CA GLY A 100 -0.17 -8.08 -24.63
C GLY A 100 0.31 -7.82 -26.05
N PRO A 101 -0.16 -8.56 -27.06
CA PRO A 101 0.28 -8.34 -28.43
C PRO A 101 -0.09 -6.91 -28.84
N LYS A 102 0.90 -6.07 -29.16
CA LYS A 102 0.69 -4.75 -29.77
C LYS A 102 -0.23 -4.94 -30.97
N ARG A 103 -1.50 -4.50 -30.86
CA ARG A 103 -2.45 -4.61 -31.96
C ARG A 103 -1.82 -3.98 -33.20
N LYS A 104 -1.79 -4.77 -34.27
CA LYS A 104 -1.11 -4.48 -35.54
C LYS A 104 -1.37 -3.03 -35.96
N SER A 105 -0.28 -2.35 -36.27
CA SER A 105 -0.24 -1.16 -37.11
C SER A 105 -1.34 -1.20 -38.17
N ARG A 106 -2.09 -0.11 -38.26
CA ARG A 106 -3.03 0.23 -39.34
C ARG A 106 -2.53 -0.42 -40.64
N ARG A 107 -3.35 -1.21 -41.35
CA ARG A 107 -2.95 -1.80 -42.65
C ARG A 107 -2.56 -0.65 -43.58
N VAL A 108 -1.27 -0.33 -43.63
CA VAL A 108 -0.75 0.65 -44.57
C VAL A 108 -0.63 -0.08 -45.89
N SER A 109 -1.37 0.40 -46.89
CA SER A 109 -1.28 -0.11 -48.23
C SER A 109 0.11 0.23 -48.76
N LYS A 110 0.90 -0.79 -49.05
CA LYS A 110 2.23 -0.62 -49.63
C LYS A 110 2.12 -0.43 -51.14
N ILE A 111 2.95 0.44 -51.66
CA ILE A 111 3.08 0.83 -53.06
C ILE A 111 4.53 0.72 -53.47
N THR A 112 4.78 0.50 -54.75
CA THR A 112 6.13 0.49 -55.30
C THR A 112 6.47 1.88 -55.82
N CYS A 113 7.62 2.43 -55.44
CA CYS A 113 8.12 3.69 -55.97
C CYS A 113 8.44 3.56 -57.47
N PRO A 114 7.89 4.41 -58.35
CA PRO A 114 8.13 4.32 -59.78
C PRO A 114 9.57 4.68 -60.19
N SER A 115 10.32 5.43 -59.37
CA SER A 115 11.70 5.82 -59.71
C SER A 115 12.77 4.82 -59.29
N CYS A 116 12.61 4.12 -58.16
CA CYS A 116 13.64 3.22 -57.62
C CYS A 116 13.16 1.80 -57.32
N GLY A 117 11.86 1.51 -57.49
CA GLY A 117 11.31 0.17 -57.28
C GLY A 117 11.15 -0.25 -55.80
N SER A 118 11.44 0.64 -54.85
CA SER A 118 11.32 0.32 -53.41
C SER A 118 9.85 0.24 -52.96
N LYS A 119 9.56 -0.66 -52.01
CA LYS A 119 8.21 -0.80 -51.44
C LYS A 119 8.02 0.18 -50.28
N ILE A 120 7.18 1.18 -50.48
CA ILE A 120 6.92 2.28 -49.55
C ILE A 120 5.44 2.34 -49.16
N ASP A 121 5.12 3.14 -48.14
CA ASP A 121 3.74 3.29 -47.63
C ASP A 121 2.94 4.33 -48.43
N LYS A 122 1.67 4.08 -48.78
CA LYS A 122 0.82 5.03 -49.54
C LYS A 122 0.69 6.43 -48.93
N THR A 123 0.97 6.57 -47.65
CA THR A 123 0.84 7.84 -46.92
C THR A 123 2.09 8.72 -47.04
N VAL A 124 3.20 8.22 -47.60
CA VAL A 124 4.45 8.98 -47.69
C VAL A 124 4.51 9.83 -48.98
N LYS A 125 4.65 11.16 -48.81
CA LYS A 125 4.74 12.13 -49.92
C LYS A 125 6.06 12.03 -50.71
N TYR A 126 7.11 11.53 -50.08
CA TYR A 126 8.44 11.38 -50.67
C TYR A 126 8.99 10.00 -50.35
N CYS A 127 9.71 9.39 -51.30
CA CYS A 127 10.34 8.10 -51.09
C CYS A 127 11.58 8.25 -50.18
N PRO A 128 11.67 7.52 -49.06
CA PRO A 128 12.82 7.59 -48.15
C PRO A 128 14.13 7.05 -48.75
N GLU A 129 14.05 6.23 -49.80
CA GLU A 129 15.22 5.61 -50.43
C GLU A 129 15.84 6.48 -51.52
N CYS A 130 15.04 7.22 -52.28
CA CYS A 130 15.52 7.99 -53.44
C CYS A 130 15.18 9.49 -53.40
N GLY A 131 14.41 9.96 -52.41
CA GLY A 131 14.05 11.37 -52.24
C GLY A 131 13.02 11.90 -53.25
N ASN A 132 12.65 11.13 -54.28
CA ASN A 132 11.65 11.56 -55.25
C ASN A 132 10.25 11.64 -54.63
N LYS A 133 9.50 12.64 -55.09
CA LYS A 133 8.11 12.86 -54.70
C LYS A 133 7.24 11.74 -55.27
N ASN A 134 6.42 11.12 -54.42
CA ASN A 134 5.47 10.12 -54.86
C ASN A 134 4.19 10.83 -55.27
N GLU A 135 4.02 11.04 -56.58
CA GLU A 135 2.74 11.44 -57.15
C GLU A 135 1.92 10.18 -57.48
N TYR A 136 0.72 10.10 -56.89
CA TYR A 136 -0.35 9.18 -57.26
C TYR A 136 -1.47 9.98 -57.91
#